data_AF-A0A3A8WJ62-F1
#
_entry.id   AF-A0A3A8WJ62-F1
#
_cell.length_a   1.000
_cell.length_b   1.000
_cell.length_c   1.000
_cell.angle_alpha   90.00
_cell.angle_beta   90.00
_cell.angle_gamma   90.00
#
_symmetry.space_group_name_H-M   'P 1'
#
loop_
_entity.id
_entity.type
_entity.pdbx_description
1 polymer ?
#
loop_
_entity_poly.entity_id
_entity_poly.type
_entity_poly.pdbx_seq_one_letter_code
_entity_poly.pdbx_strand_id
1 'polypeptide(L)'
;MDRGEFLSVLRESLEGFIPMDEVEANITYYRNYFEEASQSDKEVIKELGDPRLIARTIIDAYKASKGPMADYYTEQARSEYSREHSGQTDDTEGAYYHYGREIKWYEKILFWGVILLILAFVLTFLFTLVGVFVGYVLPVILLVVLIKILIGHFKK
;
A
#
# COMPACT_ATOMS: atom_id res chain seq x y z
N MET A 1 5.64 18.14 -36.16
CA MET A 1 5.36 16.73 -35.92
C MET A 1 5.69 15.86 -37.11
N ASP A 2 6.78 15.12 -36.93
CA ASP A 2 7.09 13.90 -37.67
C ASP A 2 6.67 12.68 -36.84
N ARG A 3 6.88 11.47 -37.38
CA ARG A 3 6.56 10.22 -36.68
C ARG A 3 7.28 10.07 -35.34
N GLY A 4 8.54 10.50 -35.25
CA GLY A 4 9.31 10.40 -34.02
C GLY A 4 8.71 11.26 -32.90
N GLU A 5 8.38 12.49 -33.24
CA GLU A 5 7.73 13.46 -32.34
C GLU A 5 6.32 12.98 -31.96
N PHE A 6 5.56 12.38 -32.88
CA PHE A 6 4.26 11.78 -32.57
C PHE A 6 4.40 10.69 -31.50
N LEU A 7 5.30 9.73 -31.73
CA LEU A 7 5.47 8.58 -30.84
C LEU A 7 6.06 8.99 -29.49
N SER A 8 6.94 10.00 -29.45
CA SER A 8 7.46 10.52 -28.18
C SER A 8 6.37 11.19 -27.36
N VAL A 9 5.53 12.05 -27.96
CA VAL A 9 4.42 12.70 -27.26
C VAL A 9 3.38 11.68 -26.80
N LEU A 10 3.09 10.67 -27.63
CA LEU A 10 2.21 9.57 -27.26
C LEU A 10 2.75 8.82 -26.04
N ARG A 11 4.05 8.46 -26.04
CA ARG A 11 4.70 7.76 -24.93
C ARG A 11 4.64 8.58 -23.65
N GLU A 12 5.10 9.83 -23.69
CA GLU A 12 5.08 10.74 -22.54
C GLU A 12 3.66 10.92 -21.97
N SER A 13 2.65 10.91 -22.84
CA SER A 13 1.24 11.04 -22.41
C SER A 13 0.67 9.76 -21.78
N LEU A 14 1.30 8.60 -21.97
CA LEU A 14 0.88 7.30 -21.42
C LEU A 14 1.67 6.93 -20.15
N GLU A 15 2.95 7.30 -20.09
CA GLU A 15 3.83 7.06 -18.96
C GLU A 15 3.24 7.62 -17.65
N GLY A 16 3.34 6.83 -16.58
CA GLY A 16 2.76 7.20 -15.28
C GLY A 16 1.22 7.15 -15.23
N PHE A 17 0.53 6.71 -16.27
CA PHE A 17 -0.92 6.46 -16.23
C PHE A 17 -1.29 5.00 -16.42
N ILE A 18 -0.49 4.25 -17.19
CA ILE A 18 -0.61 2.82 -17.41
C ILE A 18 0.76 2.14 -17.25
N PRO A 19 0.82 0.83 -16.92
CA PRO A 19 2.08 0.09 -16.79
C PRO A 19 2.96 0.15 -18.04
N MET A 20 4.29 0.09 -17.86
CA MET A 20 5.26 0.28 -18.94
C MET A 20 5.15 -0.76 -20.07
N ASP A 21 4.74 -1.99 -19.76
CA ASP A 21 4.46 -3.02 -20.77
C ASP A 21 3.31 -2.61 -21.69
N GLU A 22 2.26 -1.99 -21.15
CA GLU A 22 1.13 -1.47 -21.92
C GLU A 22 1.52 -0.22 -22.72
N VAL A 23 2.39 0.64 -22.17
CA VAL A 23 2.98 1.77 -22.92
C VAL A 23 3.71 1.24 -24.15
N GLU A 24 4.68 0.33 -23.98
CA GLU A 24 5.49 -0.18 -25.07
C GLU A 24 4.69 -0.96 -26.11
N ALA A 25 3.65 -1.69 -25.69
CA ALA A 25 2.71 -2.34 -26.60
C ALA A 25 2.01 -1.31 -27.51
N ASN A 26 1.50 -0.22 -26.94
CA ASN A 26 0.84 0.84 -27.71
C ASN A 26 1.83 1.58 -28.61
N ILE A 27 3.02 1.93 -28.13
CA ILE A 27 4.02 2.60 -28.96
C ILE A 27 4.46 1.71 -30.13
N THR A 28 4.62 0.40 -29.90
CA THR A 28 4.94 -0.56 -30.95
C THR A 28 3.81 -0.66 -31.97
N TYR A 29 2.55 -0.69 -31.52
CA TYR A 29 1.40 -0.70 -32.41
C TYR A 29 1.37 0.52 -33.35
N TYR A 30 1.50 1.74 -32.80
CA TYR A 30 1.50 2.94 -33.63
C TYR A 30 2.75 3.03 -34.51
N ARG A 31 3.92 2.58 -34.04
CA ARG A 31 5.13 2.51 -34.86
C ARG A 31 4.91 1.65 -36.10
N ASN A 32 4.36 0.45 -35.92
CA ASN A 32 4.06 -0.46 -37.02
C ASN A 32 3.01 0.14 -37.97
N TYR A 33 1.99 0.81 -37.43
CA TYR A 33 1.00 1.51 -38.24
C TYR A 33 1.63 2.57 -39.17
N PHE A 34 2.58 3.35 -38.66
CA PHE A 34 3.33 4.28 -39.50
C PHE A 34 4.24 3.59 -40.53
N GLU A 35 4.80 2.42 -40.20
CA GLU A 35 5.67 1.66 -41.12
C GLU A 35 4.89 0.99 -42.25
N GLU A 36 3.66 0.56 -41.97
CA GLU A 36 2.75 -0.05 -42.94
C GLU A 36 2.01 0.99 -43.80
N ALA A 37 1.93 2.24 -43.31
CA ALA A 37 1.30 3.32 -44.05
C ALA A 37 2.08 3.63 -45.35
N SER A 38 1.38 3.58 -46.47
CA SER A 38 1.94 3.99 -47.78
C SER A 38 1.98 5.51 -47.98
N GLN A 39 1.45 6.27 -47.02
CA GLN A 39 1.37 7.73 -47.03
C GLN A 39 2.54 8.36 -46.29
N SER A 40 2.73 9.67 -46.47
CA SER A 40 3.73 10.41 -45.70
C SER A 40 3.34 10.52 -44.23
N ASP A 41 4.33 10.58 -43.32
CA ASP A 41 4.12 10.77 -41.88
C ASP A 41 3.12 11.89 -41.56
N LYS A 42 3.19 13.02 -42.27
CA LYS A 42 2.29 14.17 -42.05
C LYS A 42 0.84 13.85 -42.36
N GLU A 43 0.60 13.03 -43.37
CA GLU A 43 -0.75 12.65 -43.80
C GLU A 43 -1.34 11.62 -42.82
N VAL A 44 -0.53 10.65 -42.40
CA VAL A 44 -0.89 9.69 -41.35
C VAL A 44 -1.20 10.41 -40.03
N ILE A 45 -0.38 11.37 -39.61
CA ILE A 45 -0.64 12.18 -38.40
C ILE A 45 -1.93 12.98 -38.53
N LYS A 46 -2.24 13.52 -39.72
CA LYS A 46 -3.49 14.25 -39.94
C LYS A 46 -4.71 13.35 -39.81
N GLU A 47 -4.60 12.09 -40.23
CA GLU A 47 -5.65 11.09 -40.09
C GLU A 47 -5.83 10.64 -38.63
N LEU A 48 -4.72 10.36 -37.94
CA LEU A 48 -4.72 9.94 -36.53
C LEU A 48 -5.15 11.05 -35.57
N GLY A 49 -4.74 12.29 -35.84
CA GLY A 49 -4.98 13.45 -34.98
C GLY A 49 -3.93 13.65 -33.89
N ASP A 50 -4.33 14.31 -32.79
CA ASP A 50 -3.42 14.66 -31.70
C ASP A 50 -3.05 13.40 -30.89
N PRO A 51 -1.74 13.07 -30.74
CA PRO A 51 -1.29 11.92 -29.95
C PRO A 51 -1.77 11.95 -28.49
N ARG A 52 -2.03 13.13 -27.92
CA ARG A 52 -2.55 13.28 -26.54
C ARG A 52 -3.99 12.81 -26.41
N LEU A 53 -4.81 13.02 -27.43
CA LEU A 53 -6.20 12.54 -27.45
C LEU A 53 -6.25 11.02 -27.61
N ILE A 54 -5.33 10.47 -28.41
CA ILE A 54 -5.13 9.03 -28.53
C ILE A 54 -4.71 8.44 -27.19
N ALA A 55 -3.70 9.02 -26.54
CA ALA A 55 -3.25 8.60 -25.21
C ALA A 55 -4.40 8.57 -24.20
N ARG A 56 -5.22 9.64 -24.17
CA ARG A 56 -6.39 9.71 -23.30
C ARG A 56 -7.37 8.55 -23.56
N THR A 57 -7.64 8.25 -24.82
CA THR A 57 -8.53 7.16 -25.20
C THR A 57 -7.99 5.80 -24.76
N ILE A 58 -6.68 5.57 -24.92
CA ILE A 58 -5.99 4.35 -24.46
C ILE A 58 -6.08 4.23 -22.94
N ILE A 59 -5.81 5.31 -22.20
CA ILE A 59 -5.88 5.33 -20.74
C ILE A 59 -7.31 5.03 -20.27
N ASP A 60 -8.31 5.67 -20.87
CA ASP A 60 -9.71 5.48 -20.51
C ASP A 60 -10.16 4.03 -20.81
N ALA A 61 -9.77 3.47 -21.95
CA ALA A 61 -10.03 2.08 -22.31
C ALA A 61 -9.32 1.10 -21.36
N TYR A 62 -8.06 1.35 -21.02
CA TYR A 62 -7.29 0.56 -20.08
C TYR A 62 -7.97 0.54 -18.71
N LYS A 63 -8.32 1.71 -18.17
CA LYS A 63 -9.01 1.82 -16.88
C LYS A 63 -10.36 1.11 -16.87
N ALA A 64 -11.15 1.27 -17.95
CA ALA A 64 -12.40 0.54 -18.11
C ALA A 64 -12.18 -0.98 -18.10
N SER A 65 -11.11 -1.47 -18.72
CA SER A 65 -10.78 -2.92 -18.74
C SER A 65 -10.41 -3.49 -17.37
N LYS A 66 -9.79 -2.69 -16.48
CA LYS A 66 -9.37 -3.12 -15.15
C LYS A 66 -10.46 -2.94 -14.08
N GLY A 67 -11.50 -2.17 -14.38
CA GLY A 67 -12.65 -1.96 -13.48
C GLY A 67 -12.21 -1.42 -12.11
N PRO A 68 -12.66 -2.01 -10.98
CA PRO A 68 -12.29 -1.55 -9.64
C PRO A 68 -10.78 -1.55 -9.34
N MET A 69 -9.99 -2.30 -10.11
CA MET A 69 -8.53 -2.39 -9.92
C MET A 69 -7.77 -1.30 -10.69
N ALA A 70 -8.45 -0.46 -11.49
CA ALA A 70 -7.81 0.55 -12.33
C ALA A 70 -6.87 1.48 -11.54
N ASP A 71 -7.33 1.96 -10.38
CA ASP A 71 -6.54 2.87 -9.53
C ASP A 71 -5.26 2.21 -9.02
N TYR A 72 -5.31 0.92 -8.68
CA TYR A 72 -4.12 0.18 -8.25
C TYR A 72 -3.05 0.12 -9.35
N TYR A 73 -3.46 -0.19 -10.59
CA TYR A 73 -2.51 -0.27 -11.70
C TYR A 73 -1.97 1.10 -12.12
N THR A 74 -2.80 2.14 -12.08
CA THR A 74 -2.33 3.52 -12.34
C THR A 74 -1.35 3.97 -11.26
N GLU A 75 -1.61 3.66 -9.99
CA GLU A 75 -0.68 3.97 -8.89
C GLU A 75 0.64 3.21 -9.04
N GLN A 76 0.57 1.94 -9.39
CA GLN A 76 1.76 1.14 -9.68
C GLN A 76 2.58 1.78 -10.81
N ALA A 77 1.94 2.13 -11.93
CA ALA A 77 2.59 2.79 -13.06
C ALA A 77 3.25 4.13 -12.67
N ARG A 78 2.60 4.94 -11.83
CA ARG A 78 3.18 6.18 -11.29
C ARG A 78 4.41 5.93 -10.45
N SER A 79 4.36 4.92 -9.59
CA SER A 79 5.48 4.57 -8.71
C SER A 79 6.69 4.09 -9.51
N GLU A 80 6.47 3.31 -10.57
CA GLU A 80 7.51 2.82 -11.48
C GLU A 80 8.12 3.98 -12.27
N TYR A 81 7.28 4.83 -12.87
CA TYR A 81 7.72 6.01 -13.61
C TYR A 81 8.52 6.98 -12.73
N SER A 82 8.03 7.23 -11.51
CA SER A 82 8.71 8.12 -10.56
C SER A 82 10.09 7.58 -10.20
N ARG A 83 10.24 6.27 -9.94
CA ARG A 83 11.55 5.66 -9.61
C ARG A 83 12.54 5.74 -10.75
N GLU A 84 12.08 5.60 -11.98
CA GLU A 84 12.93 5.65 -13.17
C GLU A 84 13.37 7.09 -13.51
N HIS A 85 12.50 8.07 -13.25
CA HIS A 85 12.78 9.49 -13.53
C HIS A 85 13.38 10.26 -12.33
N SER A 86 13.23 9.76 -11.10
CA SER A 86 13.84 10.31 -9.90
C SER A 86 15.28 9.83 -9.77
N GLY A 87 16.15 10.34 -10.62
CA GLY A 87 17.58 10.39 -10.31
C GLY A 87 17.79 11.33 -9.13
N GLN A 88 17.87 10.78 -7.92
CA GLN A 88 18.49 11.39 -6.75
C GLN A 88 18.18 12.88 -6.52
N THR A 89 17.06 13.17 -5.85
CA THR A 89 16.90 14.41 -5.08
C THR A 89 16.10 14.08 -3.83
N ASP A 90 16.82 13.96 -2.71
CA ASP A 90 16.30 14.30 -1.40
C ASP A 90 15.78 15.74 -1.41
N ASP A 91 14.78 15.98 -0.55
CA ASP A 91 14.18 17.26 -0.20
C ASP A 91 13.30 17.93 -1.27
N THR A 92 11.97 17.90 -1.06
CA THR A 92 11.14 19.10 -0.87
C THR A 92 9.69 18.70 -0.56
N GLU A 93 9.18 19.28 0.53
CA GLU A 93 7.78 19.28 0.96
C GLU A 93 6.80 19.57 -0.19
N GLY A 94 5.79 18.71 -0.33
CA GLY A 94 4.68 18.92 -1.25
C GLY A 94 3.52 18.00 -0.90
N ALA A 95 2.64 18.47 -0.04
CA ALA A 95 1.53 17.73 0.53
C ALA A 95 0.56 17.18 -0.54
N TYR A 96 0.58 15.88 -0.81
CA TYR A 96 -0.61 15.13 -1.22
C TYR A 96 -0.54 13.68 -0.70
N TYR A 97 -1.54 13.35 0.11
CA TYR A 97 -1.78 12.07 0.76
C TYR A 97 -1.61 10.87 -0.19
N HIS A 98 -0.45 10.22 -0.14
CA HIS A 98 -0.29 8.85 -0.66
C HIS A 98 -0.76 7.87 0.41
N TYR A 99 -1.89 7.24 0.15
CA TYR A 99 -2.29 5.97 0.77
C TYR A 99 -1.47 4.82 0.14
N GLY A 100 -0.14 4.97 0.15
CA GLY A 100 0.82 3.97 -0.30
C GLY A 100 1.57 3.49 0.93
N ARG A 101 1.16 2.34 1.46
CA ARG A 101 1.81 1.70 2.60
C ARG A 101 3.19 1.18 2.18
N GLU A 102 4.15 2.09 2.07
CA GLU A 102 5.53 1.74 2.36
C GLU A 102 5.53 1.32 3.83
N ILE A 103 5.75 0.03 4.10
CA ILE A 103 6.00 -0.47 5.45
C ILE A 103 7.36 0.11 5.84
N LYS A 104 7.34 1.36 6.29
CA LYS A 104 8.51 2.05 6.78
C LYS A 104 9.02 1.24 7.97
N TRP A 105 10.33 1.18 8.17
CA TRP A 105 10.97 0.39 9.22
C TRP A 105 10.39 0.60 10.64
N TYR A 106 9.71 1.73 10.89
CA TYR A 106 8.94 1.99 12.10
C TYR A 106 7.64 1.18 12.25
N GLU A 107 6.98 0.75 11.16
CA GLU A 107 5.79 -0.12 11.21
C GLU A 107 6.16 -1.52 11.72
N LYS A 108 7.37 -2.01 11.39
CA LYS A 108 7.90 -3.23 12.00
C LYS A 108 8.08 -3.05 13.51
N ILE A 109 8.60 -1.91 13.96
CA ILE A 109 8.76 -1.62 15.41
C ILE A 109 7.40 -1.51 16.09
N LEU A 110 6.40 -0.89 15.46
CA LEU A 110 5.02 -0.82 15.97
C LEU A 110 4.39 -2.21 16.06
N PHE A 111 4.55 -3.06 15.05
CA PHE A 111 4.02 -4.42 15.08
C PHE A 111 4.64 -5.25 16.21
N TRP A 112 5.97 -5.21 16.36
CA TRP A 112 6.67 -5.84 17.47
C TRP A 112 6.30 -5.22 18.83
N GLY A 113 6.08 -3.90 18.88
CA GLY A 113 5.66 -3.17 20.07
C GLY A 113 4.26 -3.58 20.53
N VAL A 114 3.30 -3.74 19.60
CA VAL A 114 1.94 -4.20 19.90
C VAL A 114 1.96 -5.64 20.43
N ILE A 115 2.76 -6.52 19.83
CA ILE A 115 2.93 -7.90 20.31
C ILE A 115 3.50 -7.92 21.74
N LEU A 116 4.54 -7.11 21.99
CA LEU A 116 5.17 -7.01 23.31
C LEU A 116 4.20 -6.43 24.35
N LEU A 117 3.38 -5.46 23.98
CA LEU A 117 2.37 -4.86 24.84
C LEU A 117 1.29 -5.88 25.22
N ILE A 118 0.78 -6.65 24.25
CA ILE A 118 -0.20 -7.71 24.51
C ILE A 118 0.40 -8.78 25.44
N LEU A 119 1.64 -9.21 25.19
CA LEU A 119 2.34 -10.17 26.05
C LEU A 119 2.49 -9.64 27.48
N ALA A 120 2.91 -8.39 27.63
CA ALA A 120 3.04 -7.74 28.93
C ALA A 120 1.70 -7.65 29.67
N PHE A 121 0.61 -7.34 28.96
CA PHE A 121 -0.74 -7.29 29.51
C PHE A 121 -1.22 -8.67 30.01
N VAL A 122 -0.99 -9.73 29.22
CA VAL A 122 -1.34 -11.09 29.62
C VAL A 122 -0.57 -11.52 30.87
N LEU A 123 0.74 -11.23 30.93
CA LEU A 123 1.56 -11.54 32.11
C LEU A 123 1.07 -10.77 33.34
N THR A 124 0.85 -9.46 33.24
CA THR A 124 0.34 -8.67 34.37
C THR A 124 -1.02 -9.17 34.83
N PHE A 125 -1.92 -9.52 33.91
CA PHE A 125 -3.21 -10.09 34.25
C PHE A 125 -3.09 -11.40 35.04
N LEU A 126 -2.22 -12.32 34.61
CA LEU A 126 -1.95 -13.58 35.31
C LEU A 126 -1.40 -13.35 36.73
N PHE A 127 -0.39 -12.47 36.87
CA PHE A 127 0.17 -12.15 38.17
C PHE A 127 -0.82 -11.45 39.10
N THR A 128 -1.68 -10.58 38.57
CA THR A 128 -2.72 -9.90 39.35
C THR A 128 -3.73 -10.90 39.90
N LEU A 129 -4.13 -11.89 39.09
CA LEU A 129 -5.07 -12.93 39.50
C LEU A 129 -4.51 -13.78 40.65
N VAL A 130 -3.24 -14.18 40.55
CA VAL A 130 -2.54 -14.93 41.60
C VAL A 130 -2.32 -14.05 42.85
N GLY A 131 -1.94 -12.80 42.66
CA GLY A 131 -1.71 -11.84 43.75
C GLY A 131 -2.97 -11.55 44.55
N VAL A 132 -4.12 -11.37 43.88
CA VAL A 132 -5.43 -11.21 44.53
C VAL A 132 -5.82 -12.50 45.25
N PHE A 133 -5.60 -13.66 44.65
CA PHE A 133 -5.88 -14.93 45.29
C PHE A 133 -5.06 -15.12 46.58
N VAL A 134 -3.75 -14.92 46.53
CA VAL A 134 -2.88 -15.02 47.71
C VAL A 134 -3.19 -13.92 48.74
N GLY A 135 -3.43 -12.69 48.29
CA GLY A 135 -3.67 -11.54 49.16
C GLY A 135 -5.00 -11.58 49.90
N TYR A 136 -6.06 -12.14 49.31
CA TYR A 136 -7.40 -12.14 49.92
C TYR A 136 -7.90 -13.53 50.32
N VAL A 137 -7.68 -14.56 49.50
CA VAL A 137 -8.20 -15.91 49.78
C VAL A 137 -7.39 -16.57 50.90
N LEU A 138 -6.07 -16.42 50.90
CA LEU A 138 -5.20 -17.02 51.93
C LEU A 138 -5.49 -16.49 53.34
N PRO A 139 -5.59 -15.16 53.61
CA PRO A 139 -5.93 -14.69 54.95
C PRO A 139 -7.35 -15.08 55.37
N VAL A 140 -8.31 -15.12 54.45
CA VAL A 140 -9.68 -15.60 54.77
C VAL A 140 -9.66 -17.07 55.17
N ILE A 141 -8.95 -17.93 54.45
CA ILE A 141 -8.78 -19.34 54.82
C ILE A 141 -8.11 -19.47 56.19
N LEU A 142 -7.04 -18.72 56.45
CA LEU A 142 -6.37 -18.71 57.77
C LEU A 142 -7.32 -18.30 58.89
N LEU A 143 -8.15 -17.28 58.66
CA LEU A 143 -9.13 -16.79 59.64
C LEU A 143 -10.19 -17.86 59.94
N VAL A 144 -10.72 -18.53 58.91
CA VAL A 144 -11.68 -19.64 59.08
C VAL A 144 -11.05 -20.82 59.84
N VAL A 145 -9.81 -21.18 59.53
CA VAL A 145 -9.08 -22.24 60.23
C VAL A 145 -8.85 -21.86 61.70
N LEU A 146 -8.45 -20.62 61.99
CA LEU A 146 -8.29 -20.12 63.36
C LEU A 146 -9.60 -20.18 64.15
N ILE A 147 -10.72 -19.73 63.57
CA ILE A 147 -12.04 -19.81 64.21
C ILE A 147 -12.40 -21.28 64.49
N LYS A 148 -12.17 -22.18 63.53
CA LYS A 148 -12.46 -23.60 63.69
C LYS A 148 -11.61 -24.24 64.80
N ILE A 149 -10.33 -23.88 64.91
CA ILE A 149 -9.44 -24.35 65.98
C ILE A 149 -9.91 -23.82 67.34
N LEU A 150 -10.26 -22.53 67.45
CA LEU A 150 -10.81 -21.93 68.67
C LEU A 150 -12.09 -22.63 69.11
N ILE A 151 -13.07 -22.80 68.22
CA ILE A 151 -14.32 -23.51 68.53
C ILE A 151 -14.05 -24.95 68.96
N GLY A 152 -13.13 -25.65 68.28
CA GLY A 152 -12.74 -27.02 68.64
C GLY A 152 -12.05 -27.11 70.01
N HIS A 153 -11.27 -26.10 70.38
CA HIS A 153 -10.62 -26.00 71.69
C HIS A 153 -11.62 -25.71 72.82
N PHE A 154 -12.67 -24.91 72.57
CA PHE A 154 -13.72 -24.63 73.55
C PHE A 154 -14.77 -25.73 73.68
N LYS A 155 -14.85 -26.67 72.72
CA LYS A 155 -15.81 -27.79 72.72
C LYS A 155 -15.22 -29.06 73.36
N LYS A 156 -14.05 -28.98 73.98
CA LYS A 156 -13.36 -30.05 74.68
C LYS A 156 -13.26 -29.73 76.16
#